data_AF-A0A3N5PPW8-F1
#
_entry.id   AF-A0A3N5PPW8-F1
#
_cell.length_a   1.000
_cell.length_b   1.000
_cell.length_c   1.000
_cell.angle_alpha   90.00
_cell.angle_beta   90.00
_cell.angle_gamma   90.00
#
_symmetry.space_group_name_H-M   'P 1'
#
loop_
_entity.id
_entity.type
_entity.pdbx_description
1 polymer ?
#
loop_
_entity_poly.entity_id
_entity_poly.type
_entity_poly.pdbx_seq_one_letter_code
_entity_poly.pdbx_strand_id
1 'polypeptide(L)' 'MNIVLVHGFISNGKIFFYIKKKLEIEGHKCFAPTLKPIDAKYGIEDLAIKLK' A
#
# COMPACT_ATOMS: atom_id res chain seq x y z
N MET A 1 -14.13 3.48 7.39
CA MET A 1 -12.75 3.80 7.84
C MET A 1 -11.83 3.95 6.63
N ASN A 2 -10.77 4.76 6.74
CA ASN A 2 -9.73 4.82 5.72
C ASN A 2 -8.69 3.72 5.98
N ILE A 3 -8.38 2.90 4.97
CA ILE A 3 -7.40 1.80 5.05
C ILE A 3 -6.33 2.03 4.00
N VAL A 4 -5.06 1.96 4.41
CA VAL A 4 -3.90 2.01 3.51
C VAL A 4 -3.22 0.65 3.50
N LEU A 5 -3.16 0.03 2.31
CA LEU A 5 -2.56 -1.28 2.08
C LEU A 5 -1.16 -1.08 1.49
N VAL A 6 -0.14 -1.34 2.31
CA VAL A 6 1.28 -1.10 1.97
C VAL A 6 1.94 -2.41 1.58
N HIS A 7 2.52 -2.46 0.37
CA HIS A 7 3.14 -3.67 -0.17
C HIS A 7 4.52 -3.94 0.47
N GLY A 8 4.95 -5.20 0.43
CA GLY A 8 6.29 -5.61 0.86
C GLY A 8 7.38 -5.37 -0.19
N PHE A 9 8.56 -5.93 0.10
CA PHE A 9 9.76 -5.89 -0.76
C PHE A 9 9.52 -6.51 -2.15
N ILE A 10 10.03 -5.84 -3.19
CA ILE A 10 9.90 -6.22 -4.62
C ILE A 10 8.44 -6.56 -4.98
N SER A 11 7.53 -5.68 -4.58
CA SER A 11 6.11 -5.81 -4.86
C SER A 11 5.48 -4.47 -5.24
N ASN A 12 4.17 -4.43 -5.43
CA ASN A 12 3.42 -3.22 -5.74
C ASN A 12 1.97 -3.32 -5.24
N GLY A 13 1.24 -2.21 -5.26
CA GLY A 13 -0.12 -2.15 -4.71
C GLY A 13 -1.15 -3.08 -5.38
N LYS A 14 -0.87 -3.62 -6.58
CA LYS A 14 -1.80 -4.53 -7.29
C LYS A 14 -2.01 -5.86 -6.56
N ILE A 15 -1.07 -6.29 -5.71
CA ILE A 15 -1.21 -7.52 -4.92
C ILE A 15 -2.45 -7.48 -4.02
N PHE A 16 -2.91 -6.28 -3.66
CA PHE A 16 -4.04 -6.08 -2.78
C PHE A 16 -5.39 -6.03 -3.49
N PHE A 17 -5.47 -6.29 -4.80
CA PHE A 17 -6.70 -6.09 -5.57
C PHE A 17 -7.94 -6.74 -4.92
N TYR A 18 -7.87 -8.02 -4.57
CA TYR A 18 -9.01 -8.75 -4.01
C TYR A 18 -9.38 -8.29 -2.59
N ILE A 19 -8.40 -8.09 -1.71
CA ILE A 19 -8.67 -7.63 -0.34
C ILE A 19 -9.17 -6.19 -0.31
N LYS A 20 -8.63 -5.32 -1.16
CA LYS A 20 -9.12 -3.95 -1.38
C LYS A 20 -10.60 -3.98 -1.76
N LYS A 21 -10.98 -4.81 -2.75
CA LYS A 21 -12.38 -4.93 -3.19
C LYS A 21 -13.31 -5.41 -2.09
N LYS A 22 -12.88 -6.41 -1.31
CA LYS A 22 -13.67 -6.90 -0.17
C LYS A 22 -13.92 -5.80 0.87
N LEU A 23 -12.87 -5.10 1.27
CA LEU A 23 -12.97 -4.02 2.25
C LEU A 23 -13.80 -2.83 1.72
N GLU A 24 -13.71 -2.52 0.43
CA GLU A 24 -14.55 -1.51 -0.22
C GLU A 24 -16.05 -1.89 -0.17
N ILE A 25 -16.39 -3.16 -0.39
CA ILE A 25 -17.77 -3.67 -0.27
C ILE A 25 -18.29 -3.54 1.17
N GLU A 26 -17.42 -3.72 2.16
CA GLU A 26 -17.73 -3.52 3.59
C GLU A 26 -17.84 -2.03 3.98
N GLY A 27 -17.69 -1.10 3.03
CA GLY A 27 -17.83 0.34 3.24
C GLY A 27 -16.53 1.05 3.66
N HIS A 28 -15.38 0.41 3.54
CA HIS A 28 -14.08 1.04 3.80
C HIS A 28 -13.55 1.79 2.58
N LYS A 29 -12.95 2.96 2.79
CA LYS A 29 -12.21 3.67 1.73
C LYS A 29 -10.79 3.14 1.71
N CYS A 30 -10.40 2.47 0.63
CA CYS A 30 -9.14 1.75 0.57
C CYS A 30 -8.14 2.36 -0.44
N PHE A 31 -6.90 2.52 0.00
CA PHE A 31 -5.77 2.99 -0.79
C PHE A 31 -4.71 1.89 -0.87
N ALA A 32 -4.14 1.68 -2.05
CA ALA A 32 -3.05 0.71 -2.25
C ALA A 32 -1.96 1.34 -3.13
N PRO A 33 -1.24 2.37 -2.62
CA PRO A 33 -0.19 3.02 -3.38
C PRO A 33 0.95 2.04 -3.65
N THR A 34 1.64 2.24 -4.78
CA THR A 34 2.93 1.59 -5.01
C THR A 34 4.02 2.55 -4.56
N LEU A 35 4.68 2.23 -3.45
CA LEU A 35 5.81 2.99 -2.95
C LEU A 35 7.05 2.66 -3.80
N LYS A 36 7.83 3.69 -4.11
CA LYS A 36 9.07 3.58 -4.85
C LYS A 36 10.21 4.15 -4.01
N PRO A 37 11.39 3.52 -4.00
CA PRO A 37 11.73 2.29 -4.73
C PRO A 37 11.15 1.04 -4.02
N ILE A 38 10.81 -0.01 -4.78
CA ILE A 38 10.10 -1.21 -4.23
C ILE A 38 11.02 -2.12 -3.39
N ASP A 39 12.30 -1.84 -3.40
CA ASP A 39 13.38 -2.62 -2.80
C ASP A 39 13.97 -1.94 -1.55
N ALA A 40 13.38 -0.83 -1.08
CA ALA A 40 13.88 -0.06 0.04
C ALA A 40 15.37 0.33 -0.09
N LYS A 41 15.91 0.56 -1.31
CA LYS A 41 17.31 0.97 -1.49
C LYS A 41 17.72 2.27 -0.77
N TYR A 42 16.73 3.06 -0.33
CA TYR A 42 16.93 4.28 0.46
C TYR A 42 16.50 4.11 1.94
N GLY A 43 16.25 2.88 2.39
CA GLY A 43 15.75 2.56 3.73
C GLY A 43 14.23 2.68 3.87
N ILE A 44 13.72 2.28 5.05
CA ILE A 44 12.28 2.31 5.38
C ILE A 44 11.80 3.74 5.65
N GLU A 45 12.66 4.62 6.17
CA GLU A 45 12.31 6.02 6.47
C GLU A 45 11.85 6.77 5.22
N ASP A 46 12.57 6.62 4.11
CA ASP A 46 12.18 7.18 2.80
C ASP A 46 10.79 6.71 2.35
N LEU A 47 10.46 5.44 2.58
CA LEU A 47 9.13 4.88 2.27
C LEU A 47 8.05 5.41 3.23
N ALA A 48 8.36 5.56 4.52
CA ALA A 48 7.43 6.04 5.53
C ALA A 48 7.02 7.50 5.31
N ILE A 49 7.95 8.37 4.86
CA ILE A 49 7.64 9.77 4.55
C ILE A 49 6.63 9.90 3.41
N LYS A 50 6.63 8.95 2.46
CA LYS A 50 5.69 8.91 1.32
C LYS A 50 4.27 8.47 1.68
N LEU A 51 4.05 8.04 2.93
CA LEU A 51 2.75 7.62 3.47
C LEU A 51 2.08 8.68 4.35
N LYS A 52 2.72 9.83 4.55
CA LYS A 52 2.15 10.99 5.24
C LYS A 52 1.12 11.69 4.35
#